data_AF-A0A2M8D4L9-F1
#
_entry.id   AF-A0A2M8D4L9-F1
#
_cell.length_a   1.000
_cell.length_b   1.000
_cell.length_c   1.000
_cell.angle_alpha   90.00
_cell.angle_beta   90.00
_cell.angle_gamma   90.00
#
_symmetry.space_group_name_H-M   'P 1'
#
loop_
_entity.id
_entity.type
_entity.pdbx_description
1 polymer ?
#
loop_
_entity_poly.entity_id
_entity_poly.type
_entity_poly.pdbx_seq_one_letter_code
_entity_poly.pdbx_strand_id
1 'polypeptide(L)'
;MRNNKVEIKVPTDIMKNWQEISDILSKIIEVPVALIMRFAEPVIEVFVSSNSEGNPYHPGDQEKLYGSGLYCETVIKTQDKLLVPDATADVNWKNNPDVKLNMISYLGFPILLPDGKPFGTLCVLDNKRNEYSENTEKLMLKFRSLIESHLAIIYMNQSLGDKNKRLTDYLMELQALRGMVPICSNCKSIRDTQGTWHPIEHYLIRHPEADFTHGICPKCREELY
;
A
#
# COMPACT_ATOMS: atom_id res chain seq x y z
N MET A 1 4.57 19.55 -1.75
CA MET A 1 4.43 18.17 -2.24
C MET A 1 3.90 17.33 -1.07
N ARG A 2 2.64 16.89 -1.11
CA ARG A 2 2.08 16.07 -0.03
C ARG A 2 2.72 14.69 -0.11
N ASN A 3 3.55 14.38 0.87
CA ASN A 3 4.15 13.07 1.07
C ASN A 3 3.01 12.14 1.53
N ASN A 4 2.18 11.67 0.60
CA ASN A 4 1.20 10.63 0.90
C ASN A 4 2.00 9.35 1.21
N LYS A 5 2.33 9.13 2.49
CA LYS A 5 2.71 7.81 2.98
C LYS A 5 1.51 6.90 2.64
N VAL A 6 1.69 6.05 1.64
CA VAL A 6 0.71 5.02 1.31
C VAL A 6 0.70 4.07 2.50
N GLU A 7 -0.27 4.23 3.37
CA GLU A 7 -0.47 3.33 4.50
C GLU A 7 -1.07 2.04 3.94
N ILE A 8 -0.20 1.06 3.65
CA ILE A 8 -0.62 -0.21 3.08
C ILE A 8 -1.32 -1.02 4.16
N LYS A 9 -2.65 -1.06 4.09
CA LYS A 9 -3.48 -1.91 4.93
C LYS A 9 -3.51 -3.32 4.33
N VAL A 10 -2.76 -4.24 4.93
CA VAL A 10 -2.73 -5.65 4.52
C VAL A 10 -4.04 -6.34 4.95
N PRO A 11 -4.81 -6.94 4.02
CA PRO A 11 -6.02 -7.70 4.35
C PRO A 11 -5.73 -8.89 5.29
N THR A 12 -6.72 -9.26 6.11
CA THR A 12 -6.59 -10.34 7.09
C THR A 12 -6.23 -11.70 6.48
N ASP A 13 -6.73 -12.01 5.29
CA ASP A 13 -6.44 -13.30 4.64
C ASP A 13 -5.00 -13.34 4.10
N ILE A 14 -4.49 -12.20 3.62
CA ILE A 14 -3.08 -12.08 3.23
C ILE A 14 -2.18 -12.16 4.46
N MET A 15 -2.61 -11.57 5.58
CA MET A 15 -1.88 -11.69 6.85
C MET A 15 -1.75 -13.14 7.32
N LYS A 16 -2.82 -13.94 7.21
CA LYS A 16 -2.79 -15.37 7.53
C LYS A 16 -1.79 -16.12 6.63
N ASN A 17 -1.80 -15.84 5.33
CA ASN A 17 -0.82 -16.44 4.42
C ASN A 17 0.63 -16.07 4.81
N TRP A 18 0.88 -14.84 5.24
CA TRP A 18 2.21 -14.41 5.68
C TRP A 18 2.63 -15.05 7.01
N GLN A 19 1.68 -15.31 7.91
CA GLN A 19 1.89 -16.12 9.10
C GLN A 19 2.31 -17.54 8.73
N GLU A 20 1.58 -18.20 7.83
CA GLU A 20 1.91 -19.55 7.36
C GLU A 20 3.28 -19.60 6.70
N ILE A 21 3.65 -18.60 5.90
CA ILE A 21 4.99 -18.48 5.31
C ILE A 21 6.08 -18.47 6.40
N SER A 22 5.89 -17.67 7.45
CA SER A 22 6.87 -17.53 8.53
C SER A 22 7.00 -18.85 9.32
N ASP A 23 5.87 -19.50 9.62
CA ASP A 23 5.84 -20.80 10.30
C ASP A 23 6.53 -21.90 9.46
N ILE A 24 6.29 -21.93 8.15
CA ILE A 24 6.93 -22.87 7.22
C ILE A 24 8.43 -22.62 7.14
N LEU A 25 8.86 -21.36 7.05
CA LEU A 25 10.28 -20.98 7.01
C LEU A 25 11.01 -21.46 8.27
N SER A 26 10.47 -21.15 9.45
CA SER A 26 11.06 -21.60 10.72
C SER A 26 11.18 -23.12 10.77
N LYS A 27 10.12 -23.85 10.36
CA LYS A 27 10.10 -25.32 10.40
C LYS A 27 11.04 -25.98 9.39
N ILE A 28 11.09 -25.50 8.15
CA ILE A 28 11.94 -26.09 7.09
C ILE A 28 13.42 -25.79 7.32
N ILE A 29 13.73 -24.59 7.81
CA ILE A 29 15.11 -24.17 8.04
C ILE A 29 15.61 -24.66 9.42
N GLU A 30 14.70 -25.15 10.28
CA GLU A 30 14.96 -25.62 11.64
C GLU A 30 15.54 -24.52 12.54
N VAL A 31 14.95 -23.32 12.46
CA VAL A 31 15.37 -22.13 13.20
C VAL A 31 14.28 -21.66 14.16
N PRO A 32 14.64 -21.11 15.33
CA PRO A 32 13.66 -20.65 16.32
C PRO A 32 12.83 -19.46 15.84
N VAL A 33 13.32 -18.68 14.86
CA VAL A 33 12.67 -17.41 14.49
C VAL A 33 12.64 -17.21 12.98
N ALA A 34 11.46 -16.90 12.45
CA ALA A 34 11.26 -16.28 11.13
C ALA A 34 10.33 -15.08 11.28
N LEU A 35 10.73 -13.93 10.75
CA LEU A 35 10.01 -12.66 10.90
C LEU A 35 9.77 -12.00 9.54
N ILE A 36 8.61 -11.35 9.43
CA ILE A 36 8.39 -10.25 8.49
C ILE A 36 8.40 -8.98 9.32
N MET A 37 9.42 -8.16 9.11
CA MET A 37 9.52 -6.85 9.72
C MET A 37 8.85 -5.83 8.80
N ARG A 38 8.15 -4.84 9.37
CA ARG A 38 7.59 -3.71 8.62
C ARG A 38 8.30 -2.42 9.02
N PHE A 39 8.73 -1.67 8.01
CA PHE A 39 9.32 -0.35 8.19
C PHE A 39 8.21 0.70 8.25
N ALA A 40 8.05 1.31 9.42
CA ALA A 40 7.10 2.38 9.69
C ALA A 40 7.87 3.56 10.28
N GLU A 41 8.55 4.32 9.41
CA GLU A 41 9.48 5.38 9.82
C GLU A 41 8.90 6.27 10.95
N PRO A 42 9.64 6.44 12.07
CA PRO A 42 11.07 6.13 12.27
C PRO A 42 11.38 4.74 12.85
N VAL A 43 10.38 3.88 13.01
CA VAL A 43 10.52 2.58 13.65
C VAL A 43 10.54 1.44 12.64
N ILE A 44 11.06 0.30 13.08
CA ILE A 44 10.80 -0.99 12.48
C ILE A 44 10.02 -1.82 13.50
N GLU A 45 9.04 -2.54 13.02
CA GLU A 45 8.17 -3.36 13.86
C GLU A 45 8.14 -4.81 13.38
N VAL A 46 7.95 -5.72 14.33
CA VAL A 46 7.66 -7.12 14.05
C VAL A 46 6.23 -7.19 13.54
N PHE A 47 6.06 -7.36 12.23
CA PHE A 47 4.74 -7.39 11.60
C PHE A 47 4.14 -8.79 11.64
N VAL A 48 4.96 -9.80 11.38
CA VAL A 48 4.63 -11.23 11.50
C VAL A 48 5.81 -11.92 12.18
N SER A 49 5.49 -12.82 13.12
CA SER A 49 6.47 -13.63 13.85
C SER A 49 6.07 -15.09 13.80
N SER A 50 7.00 -16.00 13.51
CA SER A 50 6.71 -17.43 13.45
C SER A 50 6.27 -18.00 14.81
N ASN A 51 5.30 -18.91 14.78
CA ASN A 51 4.85 -19.66 15.95
C ASN A 51 5.77 -20.86 16.19
N SER A 52 6.95 -20.58 16.75
CA SER A 52 8.02 -21.56 16.95
C SER A 52 8.56 -21.52 18.38
N GLU A 53 9.00 -22.67 18.88
CA GLU A 53 9.60 -22.77 20.20
C GLU A 53 10.91 -21.96 20.29
N GLY A 54 11.07 -21.19 21.35
CA GLY A 54 12.26 -20.35 21.55
C GLY A 54 12.25 -19.02 20.79
N ASN A 55 11.15 -18.65 20.13
CA ASN A 55 10.99 -17.33 19.51
C ASN A 55 10.72 -16.26 20.59
N PRO A 56 11.62 -15.27 20.79
CA PRO A 56 11.42 -14.21 21.78
C PRO A 56 10.61 -13.01 21.25
N TYR A 57 10.25 -12.99 19.96
CA TYR A 57 9.64 -11.83 19.30
C TYR A 57 8.13 -11.99 19.13
N HIS A 58 7.39 -10.91 19.39
CA HIS A 58 5.93 -10.88 19.27
C HIS A 58 5.46 -9.86 18.22
N PRO A 59 4.41 -10.16 17.44
CA PRO A 59 3.82 -9.18 16.54
C PRO A 59 3.42 -7.91 17.28
N GLY A 60 3.86 -6.76 16.76
CA GLY A 60 3.67 -5.45 17.37
C GLY A 60 4.86 -4.92 18.19
N ASP A 61 5.88 -5.74 18.45
CA ASP A 61 7.15 -5.24 19.03
C ASP A 61 7.78 -4.22 18.07
N GLN A 62 8.31 -3.12 18.60
CA GLN A 62 8.86 -2.03 17.79
C GLN A 62 10.18 -1.54 18.35
N GLU A 63 11.09 -1.18 17.45
CA GLU A 63 12.37 -0.56 17.77
C GLU A 63 12.66 0.61 16.84
N LYS A 64 13.47 1.55 17.30
CA LYS A 64 13.99 2.60 16.41
C LYS A 64 14.86 1.93 15.35
N LEU A 65 14.67 2.24 14.07
CA LEU A 65 15.50 1.61 13.04
C LEU A 65 16.92 2.19 13.05
N TYR A 66 17.04 3.51 12.99
CA TYR A 66 18.32 4.18 12.77
C TYR A 66 19.14 4.29 14.06
N GLY A 67 20.38 3.82 14.01
CA GLY A 67 21.32 3.81 15.13
C GLY A 67 21.04 2.71 16.17
N SER A 68 20.25 1.71 15.80
CA SER A 68 19.90 0.59 16.69
C SER A 68 20.96 -0.50 16.69
N GLY A 69 21.70 -0.66 15.59
CA GLY A 69 22.62 -1.77 15.41
C GLY A 69 21.92 -3.09 15.15
N LEU A 70 20.60 -3.09 14.88
CA LEU A 70 19.84 -4.27 14.49
C LEU A 70 20.28 -4.76 13.10
N TYR A 71 20.15 -6.06 12.84
CA TYR A 71 20.47 -6.63 11.53
C TYR A 71 19.64 -6.01 10.40
N CYS A 72 18.34 -5.83 10.67
CA CYS A 72 17.38 -5.24 9.72
C CYS A 72 17.73 -3.80 9.32
N GLU A 73 18.42 -3.03 10.18
CA GLU A 73 18.91 -1.69 9.85
C GLU A 73 19.86 -1.74 8.65
N THR A 74 20.77 -2.71 8.64
CA THR A 74 21.75 -2.86 7.54
C THR A 74 21.06 -3.31 6.26
N VAL A 75 20.12 -4.25 6.35
CA VAL A 75 19.32 -4.72 5.20
C VAL A 75 18.54 -3.57 4.56
N ILE A 76 17.88 -2.73 5.38
CA ILE A 76 17.11 -1.58 4.88
C ILE A 76 18.02 -0.52 4.26
N LYS A 77 19.17 -0.21 4.90
CA LYS A 77 20.11 0.80 4.39
C LYS A 77 20.79 0.39 3.09
N THR A 78 21.21 -0.87 2.98
CA THR A 78 21.94 -1.39 1.82
C THR A 78 20.98 -1.81 0.71
N GLN A 79 19.71 -2.09 1.04
CA GLN A 79 18.75 -2.75 0.18
C GLN A 79 19.26 -4.06 -0.42
N ASP A 80 20.11 -4.78 0.33
CA ASP A 80 20.72 -6.05 -0.08
C ASP A 80 20.58 -7.13 1.01
N LYS A 81 20.86 -8.38 0.65
CA LYS A 81 20.93 -9.51 1.57
C LYS A 81 21.97 -9.23 2.67
N LEU A 82 21.63 -9.58 3.91
CA LEU A 82 22.59 -9.70 4.99
C LEU A 82 22.62 -11.15 5.49
N LEU A 83 23.82 -11.71 5.55
CA LEU A 83 24.11 -13.01 6.13
C LEU A 83 25.15 -12.84 7.23
N VAL A 84 24.79 -13.22 8.46
CA VAL A 84 25.68 -13.23 9.63
C VAL A 84 25.60 -14.62 10.24
N PRO A 85 26.59 -15.50 10.00
CA PRO A 85 26.53 -16.86 10.51
C PRO A 85 26.65 -16.97 12.02
N ASP A 86 27.42 -16.07 12.64
CA ASP A 86 27.61 -15.98 14.09
C ASP A 86 28.10 -14.58 14.46
N ALA A 87 27.22 -13.80 15.06
CA ALA A 87 27.49 -12.44 15.50
C ALA A 87 28.47 -12.38 16.66
N THR A 88 28.55 -13.41 17.51
CA THR A 88 29.47 -13.41 18.65
C THR A 88 30.94 -13.49 18.21
N ALA A 89 31.18 -14.06 17.02
CA ALA A 89 32.49 -14.16 16.40
C ALA A 89 32.83 -12.97 15.48
N ASP A 90 31.86 -12.11 15.14
CA ASP A 90 32.05 -10.99 14.21
C ASP A 90 32.17 -9.66 14.95
N VAL A 91 33.27 -8.93 14.71
CA VAL A 91 33.55 -7.64 15.37
C VAL A 91 32.47 -6.59 15.11
N ASN A 92 31.81 -6.64 13.95
CA ASN A 92 30.75 -5.71 13.57
C ASN A 92 29.41 -6.05 14.24
N TRP A 93 29.19 -7.32 14.59
CA TRP A 93 27.89 -7.82 15.06
C TRP A 93 27.87 -8.28 16.52
N LYS A 94 29.02 -8.44 17.18
CA LYS A 94 29.10 -8.91 18.58
C LYS A 94 28.32 -8.07 19.59
N ASN A 95 28.06 -6.80 19.27
CA ASN A 95 27.32 -5.86 20.11
C ASN A 95 25.86 -5.68 19.66
N ASN A 96 25.39 -6.47 18.69
CA ASN A 96 24.02 -6.39 18.19
C ASN A 96 23.02 -6.66 19.34
N PRO A 97 21.92 -5.89 19.44
CA PRO A 97 20.90 -6.07 20.48
C PRO A 97 20.35 -7.50 20.60
N ASP A 98 20.15 -8.18 19.47
CA ASP A 98 19.53 -9.50 19.37
C ASP A 98 20.41 -10.61 19.96
N VAL A 99 21.72 -10.37 20.09
CA VAL A 99 22.65 -11.28 20.79
C VAL A 99 22.23 -11.46 22.25
N LYS A 100 21.65 -10.44 22.90
CA LYS A 100 21.13 -10.52 24.27
C LYS A 100 19.89 -11.42 24.38
N LEU A 101 19.17 -11.60 23.27
CA LEU A 101 18.04 -12.51 23.13
C LEU A 101 18.46 -13.91 22.66
N ASN A 102 19.77 -14.18 22.67
CA ASN A 102 20.38 -15.41 22.17
C ASN A 102 20.12 -15.66 20.67
N MET A 103 19.93 -14.59 19.88
CA MET A 103 19.76 -14.67 18.41
C MET A 103 21.06 -14.23 17.73
N ILE A 104 21.98 -15.17 17.61
CA ILE A 104 23.37 -14.92 17.21
C ILE A 104 23.59 -15.07 15.71
N SER A 105 22.71 -15.72 14.99
CA SER A 105 22.80 -15.89 13.54
C SER A 105 21.61 -15.23 12.85
N TYR A 106 21.85 -14.67 11.66
CA TYR A 106 20.86 -13.91 10.90
C TYR A 106 21.01 -14.13 9.39
N LEU A 107 19.88 -14.38 8.71
CA LEU A 107 19.76 -14.25 7.27
C LEU A 107 18.52 -13.41 6.95
N GLY A 108 18.70 -12.30 6.22
CA GLY A 108 17.61 -11.39 5.90
C GLY A 108 17.70 -10.76 4.52
N PHE A 109 16.53 -10.46 3.96
CA PHE A 109 16.37 -9.82 2.66
C PHE A 109 15.40 -8.64 2.78
N PRO A 110 15.61 -7.55 2.03
CA PRO A 110 14.66 -6.44 2.01
C PRO A 110 13.36 -6.89 1.33
N ILE A 111 12.22 -6.35 1.73
CA ILE A 111 10.95 -6.47 1.02
C ILE A 111 10.66 -5.10 0.43
N LEU A 112 10.46 -5.03 -0.89
CA LEU A 112 10.25 -3.77 -1.60
C LEU A 112 8.80 -3.60 -2.04
N LEU A 113 8.35 -2.35 -2.05
CA LEU A 113 7.13 -1.94 -2.69
C LEU A 113 7.34 -1.77 -4.20
N PRO A 114 6.25 -1.74 -5.01
CA PRO A 114 6.36 -1.52 -6.46
C PRO A 114 7.06 -0.22 -6.86
N ASP A 115 7.09 0.79 -5.98
CA ASP A 115 7.80 2.07 -6.20
C ASP A 115 9.29 2.02 -5.80
N GLY A 116 9.80 0.84 -5.41
CA GLY A 116 11.19 0.60 -5.02
C GLY A 116 11.50 0.96 -3.56
N LYS A 117 10.55 1.54 -2.81
CA LYS A 117 10.77 1.85 -1.40
C LYS A 117 10.72 0.58 -0.54
N PRO A 118 11.47 0.54 0.57
CA PRO A 118 11.41 -0.59 1.49
C PRO A 118 10.05 -0.65 2.20
N PHE A 119 9.37 -1.79 2.10
CA PHE A 119 8.28 -2.15 3.00
C PHE A 119 8.83 -2.64 4.34
N GLY A 120 9.95 -3.35 4.34
CA GLY A 120 10.50 -4.01 5.52
C GLY A 120 11.52 -5.10 5.17
N THR A 121 11.60 -6.16 5.98
CA THR A 121 12.53 -7.28 5.73
C THR A 121 11.88 -8.63 5.99
N LEU A 122 12.26 -9.65 5.23
CA LEU A 122 12.00 -11.06 5.55
C LEU A 122 13.30 -11.63 6.11
N CYS A 123 13.28 -12.17 7.34
CA CYS A 123 14.48 -12.72 7.95
C CYS A 123 14.23 -13.95 8.80
N VAL A 124 15.29 -14.74 8.99
CA VAL A 124 15.36 -15.83 9.96
C VAL A 124 16.52 -15.61 10.92
N LEU A 125 16.32 -16.02 12.17
CA LEU A 125 17.33 -15.91 13.21
C LEU A 125 17.51 -17.25 13.93
N ASP A 126 18.74 -17.51 14.36
CA ASP A 126 19.12 -18.74 15.02
C ASP A 126 19.95 -18.47 16.29
N ASN A 127 19.81 -19.36 17.26
CA ASN A 127 20.57 -19.35 18.51
C ASN A 127 21.87 -20.14 18.43
N LYS A 128 22.14 -20.74 17.27
CA LYS A 128 23.38 -21.41 16.93
C LYS A 128 23.98 -20.76 15.69
N ARG A 129 25.27 -21.01 15.48
CA ARG A 129 25.94 -20.65 14.23
C ARG A 129 25.23 -21.33 13.05
N ASN A 130 24.86 -20.57 12.04
CA ASN A 130 24.18 -21.09 10.86
C ASN A 130 24.67 -20.37 9.60
N GLU A 131 25.32 -21.09 8.69
CA GLU A 131 25.82 -20.50 7.44
C GLU A 131 24.71 -20.35 6.39
N TYR A 132 23.57 -21.03 6.59
CA TYR A 132 22.43 -21.17 5.69
C TYR A 132 22.81 -21.68 4.30
N SER A 133 22.18 -22.78 3.87
CA SER A 133 22.47 -23.36 2.56
C SER A 133 22.00 -22.47 1.41
N GLU A 134 22.55 -22.66 0.21
CA GLU A 134 22.01 -22.01 -1.00
C GLU A 134 20.51 -22.32 -1.23
N ASN A 135 20.05 -23.51 -0.83
CA ASN A 135 18.65 -23.89 -0.93
C ASN A 135 17.79 -23.08 0.04
N THR A 136 18.31 -22.80 1.24
CA THR A 136 17.69 -21.90 2.22
C THR A 136 17.57 -20.49 1.66
N GLU A 137 18.64 -19.96 1.05
CA GLU A 137 18.59 -18.65 0.41
C GLU A 137 17.56 -18.61 -0.73
N LYS A 138 17.53 -19.64 -1.60
CA LYS A 138 16.53 -19.75 -2.68
C LYS A 138 15.11 -19.81 -2.13
N LEU A 139 14.88 -20.53 -1.03
CA LEU A 139 13.58 -20.62 -0.36
C LEU A 139 13.13 -19.25 0.16
N MET A 140 14.01 -18.55 0.88
CA MET A 140 13.78 -17.20 1.39
C MET A 140 13.45 -16.22 0.25
N LEU A 141 14.21 -16.27 -0.85
CA LEU A 141 13.95 -15.44 -2.03
C LEU A 141 12.58 -15.73 -2.65
N LYS A 142 12.16 -16.99 -2.74
CA LYS A 142 10.83 -17.35 -3.28
C LYS A 142 9.70 -16.82 -2.39
N PHE A 143 9.80 -16.98 -1.08
CA PHE A 143 8.80 -16.44 -0.16
C PHE A 143 8.78 -14.92 -0.15
N ARG A 144 9.94 -14.27 -0.20
CA ARG A 144 10.04 -12.81 -0.41
C ARG A 144 9.29 -12.39 -1.67
N SER A 145 9.52 -13.04 -2.81
CA SER A 145 8.82 -12.70 -4.06
C SER A 145 7.31 -12.89 -3.98
N LEU A 146 6.82 -13.88 -3.23
CA LEU A 146 5.38 -14.04 -2.98
C LEU A 146 4.81 -12.89 -2.14
N ILE A 147 5.53 -12.48 -1.08
CA ILE A 147 5.14 -11.33 -0.24
C ILE A 147 5.11 -10.04 -1.07
N GLU A 148 6.14 -9.79 -1.88
CA GLU A 148 6.22 -8.64 -2.79
C GLU A 148 5.09 -8.69 -3.84
N SER A 149 4.71 -9.87 -4.33
CA SER A 149 3.58 -10.04 -5.25
C SER A 149 2.24 -9.70 -4.58
N HIS A 150 2.02 -10.13 -3.34
CA HIS A 150 0.83 -9.74 -2.57
C HIS A 150 0.79 -8.22 -2.35
N LEU A 151 1.93 -7.61 -1.99
CA LEU A 151 2.04 -6.16 -1.83
C LEU A 151 1.74 -5.41 -3.12
N ALA A 152 2.23 -5.91 -4.27
CA ALA A 152 1.95 -5.31 -5.57
C ALA A 152 0.45 -5.31 -5.90
N ILE A 153 -0.25 -6.42 -5.62
CA ILE A 153 -1.70 -6.51 -5.82
C ILE A 153 -2.43 -5.52 -4.92
N ILE A 154 -2.08 -5.45 -3.63
CA ILE A 154 -2.68 -4.50 -2.68
C ILE A 154 -2.46 -3.06 -3.16
N TYR A 155 -1.24 -2.73 -3.55
CA TYR A 155 -0.85 -1.40 -4.03
C TYR A 155 -1.63 -1.00 -5.30
N MET A 156 -1.77 -1.91 -6.27
CA MET A 156 -2.55 -1.67 -7.48
C MET A 156 -4.04 -1.49 -7.19
N ASN A 157 -4.63 -2.31 -6.30
CA ASN A 157 -6.04 -2.21 -5.93
C ASN A 157 -6.36 -0.87 -5.26
N GLN A 158 -5.47 -0.38 -4.38
CA GLN A 158 -5.62 0.97 -3.80
C GLN A 158 -5.54 2.05 -4.89
N SER A 159 -4.55 1.97 -5.79
CA SER A 159 -4.41 2.92 -6.90
C SER A 159 -5.63 2.94 -7.83
N LEU A 160 -6.20 1.77 -8.13
CA LEU A 160 -7.43 1.63 -8.92
C LEU A 160 -8.63 2.24 -8.19
N GLY A 161 -8.78 2.00 -6.89
CA GLY A 161 -9.82 2.60 -6.06
C GLY A 161 -9.78 4.14 -6.09
N ASP A 162 -8.60 4.72 -5.93
CA ASP A 162 -8.40 6.17 -5.98
C ASP A 162 -8.75 6.77 -7.36
N LYS A 163 -8.34 6.11 -8.44
CA LYS A 163 -8.66 6.53 -9.81
C LYS A 163 -10.16 6.44 -10.08
N ASN A 164 -10.81 5.36 -9.65
CA ASN A 164 -12.26 5.20 -9.79
C ASN A 164 -13.01 6.30 -9.04
N LYS A 165 -12.60 6.62 -7.80
CA LYS A 165 -13.20 7.71 -7.04
C LYS A 165 -13.07 9.04 -7.77
N ARG A 166 -11.87 9.39 -8.25
CA ARG A 166 -11.66 10.63 -9.03
C ARG A 166 -12.49 10.69 -10.31
N LEU A 167 -12.61 9.57 -11.03
CA LEU A 167 -13.47 9.48 -12.21
C LEU A 167 -14.94 9.76 -11.85
N THR A 168 -15.43 9.17 -10.76
CA THR A 168 -16.78 9.43 -10.25
C THR A 168 -16.96 10.90 -9.88
N ASP A 169 -16.00 11.50 -9.19
CA ASP A 169 -16.04 12.92 -8.81
C ASP A 169 -16.11 13.83 -10.06
N TYR A 170 -15.29 13.57 -11.09
CA TYR A 170 -15.36 14.31 -12.36
C TYR A 170 -16.69 14.13 -13.10
N LEU A 171 -17.26 12.92 -13.07
CA LEU A 171 -18.56 12.66 -13.67
C LEU A 171 -19.67 13.44 -12.95
N MET A 172 -19.62 13.53 -11.62
CA MET A 172 -20.56 14.34 -10.83
C MET A 172 -20.43 15.83 -11.16
N GLU A 173 -19.21 16.37 -11.25
CA GLU A 173 -18.97 17.76 -11.66
C GLU A 173 -19.51 18.04 -13.08
N LEU A 174 -19.26 17.15 -14.04
CA LEU A 174 -19.79 17.28 -15.41
C LEU A 174 -21.32 17.20 -15.45
N GLN A 175 -21.94 16.35 -14.63
CA GLN A 175 -23.40 16.28 -14.53
C GLN A 175 -24.00 17.56 -13.96
N ALA A 176 -23.38 18.14 -12.92
CA ALA A 176 -23.79 19.43 -12.37
C ALA A 176 -23.65 20.56 -13.41
N LEU A 177 -22.55 20.58 -14.19
CA LEU A 177 -22.37 21.54 -15.29
C LEU A 177 -23.38 21.36 -16.42
N ARG A 178 -23.78 20.11 -16.73
CA ARG A 178 -24.85 19.80 -17.69
C ARG A 178 -26.25 20.14 -17.18
N GLY A 179 -26.39 20.37 -15.88
CA GLY A 179 -27.60 20.89 -15.25
C GLY A 179 -27.89 22.35 -15.60
N MET A 180 -26.93 23.09 -16.20
CA MET A 180 -27.15 24.46 -16.69
C MET A 180 -27.84 24.48 -18.05
N VAL A 181 -29.13 24.77 -18.05
CA VAL A 181 -29.95 24.71 -19.26
C VAL A 181 -30.23 26.12 -19.77
N PRO A 182 -29.97 26.42 -21.06
CA PRO A 182 -30.30 27.73 -21.63
C PRO A 182 -31.81 27.94 -21.67
N ILE A 183 -32.31 28.90 -20.91
CA ILE A 183 -33.70 29.34 -20.89
C ILE A 183 -33.84 30.70 -21.58
N CYS A 184 -34.88 30.87 -22.38
CA CYS A 184 -35.20 32.15 -23.01
C CYS A 184 -35.69 33.13 -21.93
N SER A 185 -35.07 34.29 -21.83
CA SER A 185 -35.38 35.32 -20.84
C SER A 185 -36.78 35.89 -21.02
N ASN A 186 -37.31 35.87 -22.25
CA ASN A 186 -38.64 36.36 -22.60
C ASN A 186 -39.73 35.29 -22.46
N CYS A 187 -39.69 34.21 -23.27
CA CYS A 187 -40.76 33.21 -23.32
C CYS A 187 -40.56 31.99 -22.41
N LYS A 188 -39.45 31.92 -21.67
CA LYS A 188 -39.09 30.82 -20.75
C LYS A 188 -38.93 29.42 -21.39
N SER A 189 -38.91 29.32 -22.72
CA SER A 189 -38.57 28.07 -23.42
C SER A 189 -37.13 27.65 -23.15
N ILE A 190 -36.87 26.35 -23.16
CA ILE A 190 -35.57 25.72 -22.91
C ILE A 190 -34.96 25.21 -24.23
N ARG A 191 -33.65 25.36 -24.39
CA ARG A 191 -32.90 24.79 -25.51
C ARG A 191 -32.36 23.39 -25.18
N ASP A 192 -32.67 22.40 -26.02
CA ASP A 192 -32.14 21.05 -25.88
C ASP A 192 -30.70 20.90 -26.43
N THR A 193 -30.13 19.71 -26.30
CA THR A 193 -28.77 19.38 -26.78
C THR A 193 -28.63 19.39 -28.30
N GLN A 194 -29.74 19.34 -29.06
CA GLN A 194 -29.76 19.47 -30.52
C GLN A 194 -29.95 20.93 -30.95
N GLY A 195 -30.10 21.85 -30.00
CA GLY A 195 -30.25 23.27 -30.23
C GLY A 195 -31.69 23.73 -30.49
N THR A 196 -32.67 22.85 -30.34
CA THR A 196 -34.11 23.11 -30.55
C THR A 196 -34.75 23.64 -29.27
N TRP A 197 -35.75 24.52 -29.40
CA TRP A 197 -36.43 25.16 -28.27
C TRP A 197 -37.74 24.46 -27.93
N HIS A 198 -37.94 24.13 -26.65
CA HIS A 198 -39.12 23.46 -26.12
C HIS A 198 -39.72 24.21 -24.93
N PRO A 199 -41.01 24.06 -24.63
CA PRO A 199 -41.61 24.54 -23.38
C PRO A 199 -40.92 23.93 -22.15
N ILE A 200 -40.84 24.70 -21.06
CA ILE A 200 -40.08 24.33 -19.85
C ILE A 200 -40.61 23.08 -19.14
N GLU A 201 -41.92 22.83 -19.22
CA GLU A 201 -42.58 21.74 -18.51
C GLU A 201 -42.02 20.37 -18.94
N HIS A 202 -41.64 20.24 -20.21
CA HIS A 202 -41.06 19.01 -20.76
C HIS A 202 -39.70 18.65 -20.17
N TYR A 203 -38.95 19.65 -19.68
CA TYR A 203 -37.59 19.48 -19.18
C TYR A 203 -37.56 19.28 -17.66
N LEU A 204 -38.36 20.07 -16.92
CA LEU A 204 -38.45 19.98 -15.45
C LEU A 204 -38.92 18.61 -14.95
N ILE A 205 -39.79 17.92 -15.70
CA ILE A 205 -40.26 16.57 -15.34
C ILE A 205 -39.12 15.54 -15.30
N ARG A 206 -38.08 15.70 -16.13
CA ARG A 206 -36.97 14.75 -16.24
C ARG A 206 -35.72 15.19 -15.48
N HIS A 207 -35.62 16.48 -15.16
CA HIS A 207 -34.45 17.10 -14.55
C HIS A 207 -34.89 18.13 -13.49
N PRO A 208 -35.48 17.68 -12.37
CA PRO A 208 -36.00 18.57 -11.32
C PRO A 208 -34.91 19.38 -10.59
N GLU A 209 -33.65 18.95 -10.66
CA GLU A 209 -32.48 19.66 -10.09
C GLU A 209 -31.71 20.53 -11.09
N ALA A 210 -32.33 20.91 -12.23
CA ALA A 210 -31.68 21.77 -13.23
C ALA A 210 -31.60 23.25 -12.79
N ASP A 211 -30.45 23.88 -13.07
CA ASP A 211 -30.22 25.32 -12.95
C ASP A 211 -30.27 25.99 -14.34
N PHE A 212 -30.63 27.27 -14.42
CA PHE A 212 -30.89 27.93 -15.70
C PHE A 212 -29.88 29.02 -16.04
N THR A 213 -29.42 29.01 -17.31
CA THR A 213 -28.65 30.11 -17.90
C THR A 213 -29.53 30.91 -18.84
N HIS A 214 -29.41 32.23 -18.86
CA HIS A 214 -30.35 33.10 -19.57
C HIS A 214 -29.86 33.45 -20.99
N GLY A 215 -30.75 33.34 -21.97
CA GLY A 215 -30.53 33.76 -23.36
C GLY A 215 -31.80 34.31 -24.00
N ILE A 216 -31.81 34.50 -25.33
CA ILE A 216 -33.01 34.88 -26.10
C ILE A 216 -33.14 33.92 -27.29
N CYS A 217 -34.31 33.27 -27.42
CA CYS A 217 -34.58 32.36 -28.54
C CYS A 217 -34.80 33.13 -29.86
N PRO A 218 -34.64 32.49 -31.03
CA PRO A 218 -34.80 33.15 -32.32
C PRO A 218 -36.15 33.86 -32.49
N LYS A 219 -37.24 33.20 -32.08
CA LYS A 219 -38.59 33.77 -32.13
C LYS A 219 -38.70 35.09 -31.34
N CYS A 220 -38.28 35.10 -30.09
CA CYS A 220 -38.34 36.30 -29.27
C CYS A 220 -37.32 37.36 -29.69
N ARG A 221 -36.23 36.97 -30.36
CA ARG A 221 -35.29 37.95 -30.92
C ARG A 221 -35.96 38.78 -32.00
N GLU A 222 -36.67 38.15 -32.94
CA GLU A 222 -37.41 38.83 -34.02
C GLU A 222 -38.57 39.70 -33.50
N GLU A 223 -39.18 39.34 -32.38
CA GLU A 223 -40.27 40.11 -31.78
C GLU A 223 -39.78 41.33 -30.98
N LEU A 224 -38.57 41.27 -30.42
CA LEU A 224 -38.06 42.27 -29.48
C LEU A 224 -37.02 43.24 -30.08
N TYR A 225 -36.40 42.89 -31.21
CA TYR A 225 -35.33 43.64 -31.88
C TYR A 225 -35.51 43.62 -33.39
#